data_AF-A0A382X3T0-F1
#
_entry.id   AF-A0A382X3T0-F1
#
_cell.length_a   1.000
_cell.length_b   1.000
_cell.length_c   1.000
_cell.angle_alpha   90.00
_cell.angle_beta   90.00
_cell.angle_gamma   90.00
#
_symmetry.space_group_name_H-M   'P 1'
#
loop_
_entity.id
_entity.type
_entity.pdbx_description
1 polymer ?
#
loop_
_entity_poly.entity_id
_entity_poly.type
_entity_poly.pdbx_seq_one_letter_code
_entity_poly.pdbx_strand_id
1 'polypeptide(L)'
;GVFVFENHYLLDVIHGGQFDTIYHEHLRTYSLKSLIKLFSYYDFTVTDVERGTRYGGNIRVHVTKGKNKNVSKNVESLLKLEEESGLYELDTYRKFAARVKTAKKDFMNFLFDVKKEGKTIVGNSCPGRCVTLLNYYGVDSDLLPYIAEQPTSLKLDMYLPGKQIPIVNNEILIQEQPDYVVLLAWHYATPIMNQLKERGLKSNFVIPLPDLKILEN
;
A
#
# COMPACT_ATOMS: atom_id res chain seq x y z
N GLY A 1 -1.26 -30.15 -16.06
CA GLY A 1 -1.52 -28.69 -16.13
C GLY A 1 -0.83 -28.00 -14.97
N VAL A 2 -0.70 -26.68 -15.04
CA VAL A 2 -0.09 -25.83 -14.01
C VAL A 2 -1.14 -24.82 -13.54
N PHE A 3 -1.30 -24.66 -12.23
CA PHE A 3 -2.07 -23.56 -11.65
C PHE A 3 -1.10 -22.42 -11.31
N VAL A 4 -1.33 -21.24 -11.88
CA VAL A 4 -0.50 -20.05 -11.66
C VAL A 4 -1.37 -18.95 -11.08
N PHE A 5 -0.91 -18.34 -10.00
CA PHE A 5 -1.60 -17.22 -9.37
C PHE A 5 -0.59 -16.23 -8.79
N GLU A 6 -1.05 -15.01 -8.55
CA GLU A 6 -0.24 -13.90 -8.06
C GLU A 6 -0.89 -13.28 -6.82
N ASN A 7 -0.10 -13.01 -5.77
CA ASN A 7 -0.57 -12.39 -4.53
C ASN A 7 0.47 -11.40 -4.00
N HIS A 8 0.02 -10.47 -3.15
CA HIS A 8 0.92 -9.66 -2.32
C HIS A 8 1.88 -10.56 -1.55
N TYR A 9 3.15 -10.19 -1.54
CA TYR A 9 4.18 -10.97 -0.86
C TYR A 9 4.35 -10.49 0.58
N LEU A 10 4.18 -11.39 1.56
CA LEU A 10 4.21 -11.03 2.99
C LEU A 10 5.48 -10.30 3.39
N LEU A 11 6.64 -10.74 2.85
CA LEU A 11 7.91 -10.07 3.11
C LEU A 11 7.88 -8.60 2.65
N ASP A 12 7.37 -8.33 1.46
CA ASP A 12 7.30 -6.98 0.89
C ASP A 12 6.25 -6.10 1.59
N VAL A 13 5.16 -6.70 2.09
CA VAL A 13 4.19 -5.99 2.92
C VAL A 13 4.83 -5.53 4.22
N ILE A 14 5.59 -6.41 4.89
CA ILE A 14 6.26 -6.10 6.17
C ILE A 14 7.39 -5.09 5.96
N HIS A 15 8.33 -5.39 5.05
CA HIS A 15 9.48 -4.53 4.76
C HIS A 15 9.06 -3.19 4.17
N GLY A 16 8.01 -3.21 3.34
CA GLY A 16 7.45 -2.02 2.71
C GLY A 16 6.45 -1.27 3.58
N GLY A 17 6.25 -1.61 4.85
CA GLY A 17 5.35 -0.88 5.77
C GLY A 17 3.88 -0.84 5.32
N GLN A 18 3.45 -1.78 4.47
CA GLN A 18 2.21 -1.70 3.68
C GLN A 18 0.98 -2.19 4.45
N PHE A 19 0.80 -1.72 5.68
CA PHE A 19 -0.32 -2.16 6.52
C PHE A 19 -1.68 -1.84 5.91
N ASP A 20 -1.74 -0.82 5.05
CA ASP A 20 -2.92 -0.40 4.31
C ASP A 20 -3.42 -1.46 3.31
N THR A 21 -2.62 -2.48 3.02
CA THR A 21 -3.04 -3.68 2.26
C THR A 21 -3.87 -4.65 3.09
N ILE A 22 -4.01 -4.45 4.41
CA ILE A 22 -4.82 -5.28 5.30
C ILE A 22 -6.23 -4.69 5.38
N TYR A 23 -7.15 -5.25 4.58
CA TYR A 23 -8.57 -4.88 4.56
C TYR A 23 -9.44 -6.07 4.18
N HIS A 24 -10.76 -5.92 4.27
CA HIS A 24 -11.73 -7.02 4.21
C HIS A 24 -11.63 -7.92 2.95
N GLU A 25 -11.21 -7.39 1.80
CA GLU A 25 -11.04 -8.19 0.58
C GLU A 25 -9.74 -9.03 0.62
N HIS A 26 -8.75 -8.60 1.40
CA HIS A 26 -7.46 -9.27 1.57
C HIS A 26 -7.43 -10.12 2.84
N LEU A 27 -8.16 -11.24 2.81
CA LEU A 27 -8.27 -12.15 3.94
C LEU A 27 -6.93 -12.77 4.37
N ARG A 28 -5.96 -12.84 3.45
CA ARG A 28 -4.66 -13.48 3.66
C ARG A 28 -3.57 -12.72 2.92
N THR A 29 -2.39 -12.67 3.54
CA THR A 29 -1.14 -12.23 2.91
C THR A 29 -0.17 -13.39 3.03
N TYR A 30 0.42 -13.81 1.91
CA TYR A 30 1.11 -15.10 1.84
C TYR A 30 2.64 -14.94 1.84
N SER A 31 3.30 -15.78 2.63
CA SER A 31 4.69 -16.19 2.40
C SER A 31 4.73 -17.40 1.47
N LEU A 32 5.84 -17.62 0.77
CA LEU A 32 6.05 -18.83 -0.03
C LEU A 32 5.95 -20.08 0.84
N LYS A 33 6.56 -20.10 2.04
CA LYS A 33 6.44 -21.23 2.99
C LYS A 33 4.99 -21.54 3.35
N SER A 34 4.14 -20.51 3.53
CA SER A 34 2.71 -20.72 3.81
C SER A 34 1.97 -21.36 2.63
N LEU A 35 2.32 -20.98 1.40
CA LEU A 35 1.72 -21.54 0.19
C LEU A 35 2.17 -22.98 -0.05
N ILE A 36 3.45 -23.28 0.16
CA ILE A 36 3.96 -24.66 0.11
C ILE A 36 3.20 -25.53 1.11
N LYS A 37 3.01 -25.04 2.35
CA LYS A 37 2.23 -25.76 3.36
C LYS A 37 0.78 -25.96 2.92
N LEU A 38 0.12 -24.90 2.43
CA LEU A 38 -1.26 -24.97 1.96
C LEU A 38 -1.44 -26.03 0.87
N PHE A 39 -0.61 -26.01 -0.18
CA PHE A 39 -0.73 -26.94 -1.31
C PHE A 39 -0.34 -28.38 -0.94
N SER A 40 0.52 -28.58 0.07
CA SER A 40 0.83 -29.91 0.57
C SER A 40 -0.40 -30.68 1.10
N TYR A 41 -1.44 -29.96 1.55
CA TYR A 41 -2.69 -30.58 2.01
C TYR A 41 -3.55 -31.15 0.89
N TYR A 42 -3.28 -30.79 -0.37
CA TYR A 42 -4.13 -31.12 -1.52
C TYR A 42 -3.42 -31.97 -2.59
N ASP A 43 -2.27 -32.57 -2.27
CA ASP A 43 -1.42 -33.29 -3.23
C ASP A 43 -0.96 -32.41 -4.40
N PHE A 44 -0.49 -31.20 -4.07
CA PHE A 44 0.12 -30.27 -5.02
C PHE A 44 1.54 -29.90 -4.57
N THR A 45 2.42 -29.68 -5.55
CA THR A 45 3.79 -29.19 -5.36
C THR A 45 3.93 -27.79 -5.95
N VAL A 46 4.46 -26.85 -5.18
CA VAL A 46 4.93 -25.56 -5.72
C VAL A 46 6.22 -25.82 -6.49
N THR A 47 6.18 -25.65 -7.82
CA THR A 47 7.28 -26.02 -8.72
C THR A 47 8.15 -24.83 -9.13
N ASP A 48 7.60 -23.62 -9.11
CA ASP A 48 8.35 -22.40 -9.41
C ASP A 48 7.73 -21.18 -8.71
N VAL A 49 8.51 -20.11 -8.61
CA VAL A 49 8.07 -18.83 -8.07
C VAL A 49 8.86 -17.67 -8.71
N GLU A 50 8.16 -16.57 -8.95
CA GLU A 50 8.75 -15.33 -9.44
C GLU A 50 8.37 -14.18 -8.50
N ARG A 51 9.31 -13.26 -8.26
CA ARG A 51 9.01 -11.98 -7.59
C ARG A 51 8.65 -10.94 -8.64
N GLY A 52 7.68 -10.10 -8.33
CA GLY A 52 7.37 -8.90 -9.11
C GLY A 52 7.34 -7.65 -8.24
N THR A 53 7.18 -6.50 -8.90
CA THR A 53 7.17 -5.16 -8.26
C THR A 53 5.77 -4.57 -8.14
N ARG A 54 4.75 -5.26 -8.66
CA ARG A 54 3.38 -4.75 -8.69
C ARG A 54 2.88 -4.55 -7.25
N TYR A 55 2.14 -3.48 -7.03
CA TYR A 55 1.56 -3.09 -5.73
C TYR A 55 2.58 -2.87 -4.61
N GLY A 56 3.87 -2.67 -4.94
CA GLY A 56 4.94 -2.56 -3.95
C GLY A 56 5.54 -3.91 -3.55
N GLY A 57 5.23 -4.99 -4.26
CA GLY A 57 5.84 -6.30 -4.09
C GLY A 57 4.82 -7.44 -4.09
N ASN A 58 5.05 -8.42 -4.95
CA ASN A 58 4.20 -9.59 -5.10
C ASN A 58 5.01 -10.83 -5.47
N ILE A 59 4.38 -12.00 -5.31
CA ILE A 59 4.91 -13.28 -5.78
C ILE A 59 3.91 -13.93 -6.72
N ARG A 60 4.42 -14.48 -7.82
CA ARG A 60 3.70 -15.36 -8.74
C ARG A 60 4.15 -16.78 -8.49
N VAL A 61 3.20 -17.67 -8.18
CA VAL A 61 3.50 -19.03 -7.74
C VAL A 61 2.94 -20.03 -8.72
N HIS A 62 3.77 -21.00 -9.11
CA HIS A 62 3.44 -22.05 -10.07
C HIS A 62 3.27 -23.35 -9.32
N VAL A 63 2.11 -24.00 -9.47
CA VAL A 63 1.73 -25.17 -8.71
C VAL A 63 1.29 -26.31 -9.63
N THR A 64 1.83 -27.50 -9.40
CA THR A 64 1.56 -28.70 -10.21
C THR A 64 1.03 -29.83 -9.34
N LYS A 65 0.01 -30.56 -9.83
CA LYS A 65 -0.59 -31.70 -9.11
C LYS A 65 0.37 -32.88 -9.00
N GLY A 66 0.42 -33.49 -7.81
CA GLY A 66 1.23 -34.64 -7.43
C GLY A 66 2.54 -34.27 -6.71
N LYS A 67 3.14 -35.29 -6.07
CA LYS A 67 4.45 -35.22 -5.41
C LYS A 67 5.60 -35.45 -6.40
N ASN A 68 6.84 -35.29 -5.90
CA ASN A 68 8.10 -35.57 -6.63
C ASN A 68 8.20 -34.83 -7.97
N LYS A 69 7.76 -33.58 -8.01
CA LYS A 69 7.92 -32.71 -9.19
C LYS A 69 9.30 -32.06 -9.17
N ASN A 70 9.77 -31.67 -10.35
CA ASN A 70 10.95 -30.82 -10.47
C ASN A 70 10.61 -29.44 -9.89
N VAL A 71 11.31 -29.07 -8.82
CA VAL A 71 11.20 -27.76 -8.17
C VAL A 71 12.34 -26.88 -8.66
N SER A 72 12.05 -25.65 -9.06
CA SER A 72 13.05 -24.70 -9.52
C SER A 72 13.92 -24.19 -8.37
N LYS A 73 15.13 -23.72 -8.69
CA LYS A 73 16.03 -23.05 -7.73
C LYS A 73 15.46 -21.74 -7.18
N ASN A 74 14.47 -21.15 -7.85
CA ASN A 74 13.81 -19.92 -7.37
C ASN A 74 13.05 -20.17 -6.07
N VAL A 75 12.43 -21.35 -5.94
CA VAL A 75 11.71 -21.75 -4.71
C VAL A 75 12.68 -21.83 -3.54
N GLU A 76 13.82 -22.51 -3.72
CA GLU A 76 14.86 -22.63 -2.69
C GLU A 76 15.43 -21.27 -2.30
N SER A 77 15.73 -20.44 -3.30
CA SER A 77 16.31 -19.11 -3.10
C SER A 77 15.35 -18.18 -2.38
N LEU A 78 14.06 -18.22 -2.71
CA LEU A 78 13.06 -17.39 -2.05
C LEU A 78 12.76 -17.86 -0.62
N LEU A 79 12.71 -19.18 -0.37
CA LEU A 79 12.60 -19.71 1.00
C LEU A 79 13.79 -19.31 1.88
N LYS A 80 15.00 -19.34 1.33
CA LYS A 80 16.20 -18.87 2.03
C LYS A 80 16.10 -17.38 2.36
N LEU A 81 15.63 -16.55 1.43
CA LEU A 81 15.38 -15.13 1.70
C LEU A 81 14.34 -14.92 2.81
N GLU A 82 13.25 -15.69 2.83
CA GLU A 82 12.24 -15.61 3.90
C GLU A 82 12.86 -15.93 5.27
N GLU A 83 13.67 -16.98 5.36
CA GLU A 83 14.37 -17.37 6.59
C GLU A 83 15.37 -16.28 7.04
N GLU A 84 16.24 -15.82 6.12
CA GLU A 84 17.26 -14.80 6.41
C GLU A 84 16.65 -13.44 6.79
N SER A 85 15.45 -13.13 6.31
CA SER A 85 14.70 -11.93 6.69
C SER A 85 13.99 -12.06 8.05
N GLY A 86 14.02 -13.24 8.69
CA GLY A 86 13.32 -13.50 9.93
C GLY A 86 11.79 -13.51 9.77
N LEU A 87 11.27 -13.82 8.57
CA LEU A 87 9.82 -13.77 8.29
C LEU A 87 9.01 -14.76 9.15
N TYR A 88 9.67 -15.73 9.76
CA TYR A 88 9.07 -16.73 10.65
C TYR A 88 9.20 -16.38 12.13
N GLU A 89 9.89 -15.28 12.45
CA GLU A 89 10.13 -14.85 13.81
C GLU A 89 9.09 -13.83 14.26
N LEU A 90 8.54 -14.01 15.46
CA LEU A 90 7.52 -13.11 16.02
C LEU A 90 8.03 -11.66 16.15
N ASP A 91 9.33 -11.48 16.41
CA ASP A 91 9.94 -10.17 16.56
C ASP A 91 9.83 -9.31 15.29
N THR A 92 9.88 -9.91 14.11
CA THR A 92 9.67 -9.24 12.82
C THR A 92 8.30 -8.55 12.75
N TYR A 93 7.25 -9.24 13.22
CA TYR A 93 5.90 -8.69 13.27
C TYR A 93 5.73 -7.63 14.36
N ARG A 94 6.43 -7.77 15.50
CA ARG A 94 6.45 -6.74 16.55
C ARG A 94 7.10 -5.45 16.05
N LYS A 95 8.22 -5.56 15.33
CA LYS A 95 8.91 -4.43 14.67
C LYS A 95 8.02 -3.77 13.62
N PHE A 96 7.35 -4.56 12.79
CA PHE A 96 6.37 -4.05 11.82
C PHE A 96 5.26 -3.24 12.49
N ALA A 97 4.62 -3.80 13.53
CA ALA A 97 3.57 -3.13 14.27
C ALA A 97 4.06 -1.83 14.95
N ALA A 98 5.30 -1.81 15.45
CA ALA A 98 5.93 -0.62 16.01
C ALA A 98 6.13 0.47 14.92
N ARG A 99 6.66 0.10 13.74
CA ARG A 99 6.83 1.02 12.61
C ARG A 99 5.50 1.62 12.16
N VAL A 100 4.44 0.81 12.08
CA VAL A 100 3.09 1.29 11.73
C VAL A 100 2.57 2.34 12.73
N LYS A 101 2.84 2.16 14.03
CA LYS A 101 2.48 3.14 15.06
C LYS A 101 3.30 4.43 14.92
N THR A 102 4.59 4.33 14.63
CA THR A 102 5.46 5.48 14.37
C THR A 102 4.98 6.25 13.14
N ALA A 103 4.74 5.58 12.02
CA ALA A 103 4.23 6.21 10.80
C ALA A 103 2.90 6.95 11.03
N LYS A 104 1.97 6.36 11.81
CA LYS A 104 0.75 7.04 12.25
C LYS A 104 1.04 8.30 13.04
N LYS A 105 1.90 8.21 14.06
CA LYS A 105 2.24 9.33 14.94
C LYS A 105 2.84 10.48 14.13
N ASP A 106 3.81 10.17 13.26
CA ASP A 106 4.53 11.18 12.48
C ASP A 106 3.60 11.86 11.48
N PHE A 107 2.76 11.10 10.78
CA PHE A 107 1.76 11.65 9.86
C PHE A 107 0.74 12.55 10.58
N MET A 108 0.19 12.11 11.71
CA MET A 108 -0.79 12.91 12.46
C MET A 108 -0.17 14.18 13.03
N ASN A 109 1.05 14.11 13.57
CA ASN A 109 1.77 15.30 14.03
C ASN A 109 1.94 16.31 12.90
N PHE A 110 2.37 15.84 11.73
CA PHE A 110 2.50 16.68 10.54
C PHE A 110 1.18 17.35 10.15
N LEU A 111 0.05 16.63 10.13
CA LEU A 111 -1.25 17.24 9.84
C LEU A 111 -1.63 18.34 10.85
N PHE A 112 -1.34 18.12 12.14
CA PHE A 112 -1.60 19.12 13.17
C PHE A 112 -0.69 20.36 13.04
N ASP A 113 0.58 20.17 12.69
CA ASP A 113 1.51 21.26 12.44
C ASP A 113 1.08 22.11 11.25
N VAL A 114 0.69 21.47 10.13
CA VAL A 114 0.14 22.16 8.95
C VAL A 114 -1.09 23.00 9.32
N LYS A 115 -2.02 22.42 10.09
CA LYS A 115 -3.23 23.13 10.53
C LYS A 115 -2.90 24.30 11.47
N LYS A 116 -1.94 24.12 12.36
CA LYS A 116 -1.47 25.17 13.28
C LYS A 116 -0.80 26.33 12.54
N GLU A 117 -0.10 26.04 11.45
CA GLU A 117 0.51 27.03 10.56
C GLU A 117 -0.52 27.74 9.66
N GLY A 118 -1.80 27.32 9.68
CA GLY A 118 -2.84 27.86 8.82
C GLY A 118 -2.67 27.47 7.35
N LYS A 119 -1.87 26.44 7.06
CA LYS A 119 -1.66 25.90 5.72
C LYS A 119 -2.75 24.91 5.33
N THR A 120 -2.96 24.76 4.03
CA THR A 120 -3.96 23.89 3.43
C THR A 120 -3.37 22.53 3.05
N ILE A 121 -4.13 21.47 3.28
CA ILE A 121 -3.72 20.10 2.96
C ILE A 121 -4.92 19.25 2.55
N VAL A 122 -4.77 18.51 1.45
CA VAL A 122 -5.84 17.72 0.84
C VAL A 122 -5.34 16.35 0.40
N GLY A 123 -6.23 15.39 0.20
CA GLY A 123 -5.89 14.07 -0.34
C GLY A 123 -5.93 14.04 -1.87
N ASN A 124 -5.13 13.18 -2.50
CA ASN A 124 -5.25 12.85 -3.92
C ASN A 124 -5.13 11.34 -4.17
N SER A 125 -5.96 10.86 -5.09
CA SER A 125 -6.30 9.47 -5.38
C SER A 125 -7.00 8.76 -4.23
N CYS A 126 -8.01 7.93 -4.47
CA CYS A 126 -8.79 7.27 -3.42
C CYS A 126 -8.80 5.73 -3.60
N PRO A 127 -7.65 5.02 -3.60
CA PRO A 127 -7.63 3.57 -3.77
C PRO A 127 -8.24 2.85 -2.55
N GLY A 128 -8.74 1.61 -2.70
CA GLY A 128 -9.38 0.88 -1.58
C GLY A 128 -8.53 0.80 -0.31
N ARG A 129 -7.22 0.60 -0.46
CA ARG A 129 -6.22 0.61 0.61
C ARG A 129 -6.13 1.92 1.41
N CYS A 130 -6.49 3.07 0.84
CA CYS A 130 -6.48 4.33 1.59
C CYS A 130 -7.56 4.38 2.68
N VAL A 131 -8.63 3.58 2.56
CA VAL A 131 -9.68 3.47 3.56
C VAL A 131 -9.08 2.93 4.88
N THR A 132 -8.29 1.87 4.82
CA THR A 132 -7.59 1.34 6.01
C THR A 132 -6.63 2.38 6.60
N LEU A 133 -5.82 3.02 5.76
CA LEU A 133 -4.86 4.04 6.18
C LEU A 133 -5.53 5.17 6.98
N LEU A 134 -6.52 5.82 6.38
CA LEU A 134 -7.16 7.00 6.97
C LEU A 134 -8.05 6.65 8.16
N ASN A 135 -8.74 5.50 8.12
CA ASN A 135 -9.50 5.03 9.28
C ASN A 135 -8.58 4.70 10.46
N TYR A 136 -7.48 3.98 10.22
CA TYR A 136 -6.51 3.64 11.27
C TYR A 136 -5.80 4.88 11.82
N TYR A 137 -5.41 5.83 10.96
CA TYR A 137 -4.78 7.07 11.40
C TYR A 137 -5.75 7.98 12.14
N GLY A 138 -7.05 7.88 11.85
CA GLY A 138 -8.08 8.70 12.48
C GLY A 138 -8.31 10.02 11.76
N VAL A 139 -8.01 10.08 10.46
CA VAL A 139 -8.11 11.29 9.64
C VAL A 139 -9.52 11.43 9.09
N ASP A 140 -10.16 12.57 9.31
CA ASP A 140 -11.49 12.92 8.81
C ASP A 140 -11.45 14.22 7.99
N SER A 141 -12.62 14.73 7.64
CA SER A 141 -12.78 15.95 6.84
C SER A 141 -12.26 17.22 7.52
N ASP A 142 -12.06 17.23 8.83
CA ASP A 142 -11.50 18.40 9.53
C ASP A 142 -9.99 18.53 9.34
N LEU A 143 -9.33 17.45 8.93
CA LEU A 143 -7.89 17.37 8.67
C LEU A 143 -7.57 17.25 7.18
N LEU A 144 -8.39 16.52 6.42
CA LEU A 144 -8.31 16.43 4.97
C LEU A 144 -9.69 16.76 4.39
N PRO A 145 -9.96 18.01 3.98
CA PRO A 145 -11.29 18.47 3.58
C PRO A 145 -11.90 17.68 2.42
N TYR A 146 -11.07 17.17 1.51
CA TYR A 146 -11.50 16.32 0.40
C TYR A 146 -10.38 15.39 -0.07
N ILE A 147 -10.76 14.39 -0.86
CA ILE A 147 -9.84 13.57 -1.66
C ILE A 147 -10.12 13.84 -3.14
N ALA A 148 -9.15 14.43 -3.82
CA ALA A 148 -9.17 14.63 -5.26
C ALA A 148 -8.99 13.31 -6.00
N GLU A 149 -9.75 13.09 -7.06
CA GLU A 149 -9.72 11.87 -7.86
C GLU A 149 -9.84 12.19 -9.36
N GLN A 150 -9.33 11.29 -10.21
CA GLN A 150 -9.37 11.47 -11.66
C GLN A 150 -10.80 11.63 -12.19
N PRO A 151 -11.03 12.45 -13.24
CA PRO A 151 -12.37 12.76 -13.76
C PRO A 151 -13.20 11.54 -14.21
N THR A 152 -12.56 10.42 -14.54
CA THR A 152 -13.23 9.19 -14.99
C THR A 152 -13.59 8.23 -13.86
N SER A 153 -13.29 8.59 -12.61
CA SER A 153 -13.54 7.72 -11.47
C SER A 153 -15.02 7.63 -11.13
N LEU A 154 -15.50 6.41 -10.92
CA LEU A 154 -16.86 6.14 -10.41
C LEU A 154 -17.05 6.54 -8.93
N LYS A 155 -15.99 7.05 -8.27
CA LYS A 155 -16.01 7.46 -6.86
C LYS A 155 -16.34 8.94 -6.67
N LEU A 156 -16.38 9.72 -7.75
CA LEU A 156 -16.72 11.14 -7.67
C LEU A 156 -18.10 11.33 -7.05
N ASP A 157 -18.25 12.41 -6.27
CA ASP A 157 -19.46 12.77 -5.50
C ASP A 157 -19.87 11.73 -4.44
N MET A 158 -18.99 10.77 -4.15
CA MET A 158 -19.11 9.85 -3.02
C MET A 158 -18.22 10.29 -1.85
N TYR A 159 -18.21 9.49 -0.80
CA TYR A 159 -17.46 9.75 0.42
C TYR A 159 -16.57 8.55 0.78
N LEU A 160 -15.42 8.84 1.39
CA LEU A 160 -14.54 7.81 1.94
C LEU A 160 -15.28 7.03 3.05
N PRO A 161 -15.36 5.69 2.97
CA PRO A 161 -16.02 4.88 4.00
C PRO A 161 -15.43 5.12 5.40
N GLY A 162 -16.31 5.24 6.40
CA GLY A 162 -15.96 5.42 7.81
C GLY A 162 -15.59 6.85 8.21
N LYS A 163 -14.89 7.59 7.36
CA LYS A 163 -14.39 8.96 7.66
C LYS A 163 -15.12 10.09 6.93
N GLN A 164 -16.01 9.75 6.00
CA GLN A 164 -16.89 10.68 5.30
C GLN A 164 -16.16 11.86 4.63
N ILE A 165 -14.94 11.64 4.17
CA ILE A 165 -14.20 12.65 3.40
C ILE A 165 -14.77 12.66 1.97
N PRO A 166 -15.26 13.81 1.45
CA PRO A 166 -15.83 13.87 0.11
C PRO A 166 -14.77 13.60 -0.95
N ILE A 167 -15.17 12.89 -2.01
CA ILE A 167 -14.32 12.56 -3.15
C ILE A 167 -14.72 13.44 -4.33
N VAL A 168 -13.80 14.27 -4.79
CA VAL A 168 -14.06 15.35 -5.76
C VAL A 168 -13.14 15.24 -6.98
N ASN A 169 -13.48 15.96 -8.05
CA ASN A 169 -12.67 15.97 -9.26
C ASN A 169 -11.33 16.69 -9.02
N ASN A 170 -10.23 16.07 -9.43
CA ASN A 170 -8.88 16.59 -9.21
C ASN A 170 -8.52 17.89 -9.95
N GLU A 171 -9.42 18.42 -10.79
CA GLU A 171 -9.28 19.79 -11.32
C GLU A 171 -9.25 20.84 -10.21
N ILE A 172 -9.90 20.56 -9.07
CA ILE A 172 -9.87 21.43 -7.88
C ILE A 172 -8.44 21.72 -7.39
N LEU A 173 -7.52 20.76 -7.54
CA LEU A 173 -6.13 20.92 -7.10
C LEU A 173 -5.43 22.06 -7.86
N ILE A 174 -5.70 22.17 -9.15
CA ILE A 174 -5.09 23.18 -10.02
C ILE A 174 -5.68 24.56 -9.74
N GLN A 175 -6.98 24.61 -9.40
CA GLN A 175 -7.71 25.84 -9.09
C GLN A 175 -7.32 26.39 -7.71
N GLU A 176 -7.26 25.54 -6.69
CA GLU A 176 -7.03 25.95 -5.30
C GLU A 176 -5.55 26.06 -4.93
N GLN A 177 -4.66 25.30 -5.58
CA GLN A 177 -3.23 25.27 -5.28
C GLN A 177 -2.94 25.09 -3.77
N PRO A 178 -3.41 23.99 -3.14
CA PRO A 178 -3.21 23.76 -1.72
C PRO A 178 -1.71 23.70 -1.37
N ASP A 179 -1.33 24.00 -0.14
CA ASP A 179 0.09 23.96 0.27
C ASP A 179 0.65 22.53 0.21
N TYR A 180 -0.16 21.54 0.56
CA TYR A 180 0.19 20.12 0.56
C TYR A 180 -0.86 19.23 -0.09
N VAL A 181 -0.38 18.22 -0.83
CA VAL A 181 -1.22 17.13 -1.37
C VAL A 181 -0.73 15.77 -0.87
N VAL A 182 -1.57 15.07 -0.12
CA VAL A 182 -1.32 13.71 0.36
C VAL A 182 -1.63 12.70 -0.73
N LEU A 183 -0.60 11.99 -1.21
CA LEU A 183 -0.74 10.96 -2.23
C LEU A 183 -1.15 9.64 -1.59
N LEU A 184 -2.45 9.35 -1.59
CA LEU A 184 -2.98 8.12 -0.98
C LEU A 184 -2.74 6.89 -1.87
N ALA A 185 -2.58 7.09 -3.19
CA ALA A 185 -2.00 6.11 -4.11
C ALA A 185 -0.46 6.16 -4.09
N TRP A 186 0.11 6.07 -2.89
CA TRP A 186 1.54 6.34 -2.62
C TRP A 186 2.52 5.44 -3.39
N HIS A 187 2.13 4.22 -3.75
CA HIS A 187 2.93 3.30 -4.57
C HIS A 187 3.05 3.76 -6.04
N TYR A 188 2.24 4.73 -6.45
CA TYR A 188 2.31 5.45 -7.73
C TYR A 188 2.69 6.93 -7.54
N ALA A 189 3.33 7.29 -6.43
CA ALA A 189 3.62 8.68 -6.12
C ALA A 189 4.36 9.40 -7.26
N THR A 190 5.46 8.83 -7.78
CA THR A 190 6.26 9.47 -8.84
C THR A 190 5.46 9.83 -10.10
N PRO A 191 4.77 8.90 -10.78
CA PRO A 191 3.99 9.25 -11.96
C PRO A 191 2.84 10.22 -11.65
N ILE A 192 2.18 10.10 -10.49
CA ILE A 192 1.10 11.02 -10.09
C ILE A 192 1.64 12.43 -9.86
N MET A 193 2.77 12.57 -9.17
CA MET A 193 3.43 13.86 -8.95
C MET A 193 3.78 14.51 -10.29
N ASN A 194 4.43 13.78 -11.20
CA ASN A 194 4.82 14.31 -12.51
C ASN A 194 3.60 14.81 -13.29
N GLN A 195 2.52 14.02 -13.34
CA GLN A 195 1.28 14.42 -14.01
C GLN A 195 0.66 15.68 -13.39
N LEU A 196 0.63 15.79 -12.06
CA LEU A 196 0.08 16.97 -11.38
C LEU A 196 0.95 18.21 -11.58
N LYS A 197 2.28 18.05 -11.56
CA LYS A 197 3.24 19.12 -11.87
C LYS A 197 3.07 19.62 -13.31
N GLU A 198 2.93 18.71 -14.28
CA GLU A 198 2.68 19.05 -15.69
C GLU A 198 1.37 19.82 -15.89
N ARG A 199 0.36 19.54 -15.06
CA ARG A 199 -0.91 20.30 -15.02
C ARG A 199 -0.80 21.66 -14.31
N GLY A 200 0.37 22.00 -13.77
CA GLY A 200 0.64 23.29 -13.12
C GLY A 200 0.38 23.33 -11.61
N LEU A 201 0.30 22.17 -10.94
CA LEU A 201 0.20 22.12 -9.48
C LEU A 201 1.54 22.56 -8.85
N LYS A 202 1.48 23.46 -7.86
CA LYS A 202 2.62 24.00 -7.10
C LYS A 202 2.73 23.48 -5.66
N SER A 203 1.76 22.68 -5.22
CA SER A 203 1.73 22.07 -3.89
C SER A 203 2.94 21.19 -3.62
N ASN A 204 3.37 21.16 -2.35
CA ASN A 204 4.29 20.12 -1.87
C ASN A 204 3.55 18.78 -1.79
N PHE A 205 4.28 17.67 -1.97
CA PHE A 205 3.69 16.33 -1.93
C PHE A 205 3.99 15.62 -0.62
N VAL A 206 3.00 14.90 -0.11
CA VAL A 206 3.11 14.12 1.12
C VAL A 206 2.85 12.65 0.81
N ILE A 207 3.83 11.81 1.11
CA ILE A 207 3.73 10.36 0.98
C ILE A 207 3.53 9.79 2.39
N PRO A 208 2.34 9.24 2.72
CA PRO A 208 1.99 8.86 4.09
C PRO A 208 2.59 7.52 4.53
N LEU A 209 3.09 6.71 3.60
CA LEU A 209 3.61 5.37 3.82
C LEU A 209 4.81 5.05 2.91
N PRO A 210 5.71 4.15 3.34
CA PRO A 210 5.72 3.46 4.64
C PRO A 210 6.14 4.31 5.83
N ASP A 211 6.92 5.34 5.56
CA ASP A 211 7.35 6.34 6.51
C ASP A 211 6.99 7.69 5.88
N LEU A 212 6.58 8.65 6.71
CA LEU A 212 6.18 9.98 6.24
C LEU A 212 7.33 10.60 5.42
N LYS A 213 7.02 11.03 4.19
CA LYS A 213 7.93 11.84 3.37
C LYS A 213 7.21 13.07 2.86
N ILE A 214 7.89 14.21 2.95
CA ILE A 214 7.45 15.48 2.39
C ILE A 214 8.42 15.80 1.26
N LEU A 215 7.88 16.06 0.08
CA LEU A 215 8.65 16.37 -1.12
C LEU A 215 8.26 17.78 -1.57
N GLU A 216 9.24 18.67 -1.55
CA GLU A 216 9.07 20.02 -2.07
C GLU A 216 8.95 19.98 -3.59
N ASN A 217 8.06 20.82 -4.12
CA ASN A 217 7.77 20.85 -5.55
C ASN A 217 8.76 21.69 -6.34
#